data_AF-A0A932RS90-F1
#
_entry.id   AF-A0A932RS90-F1
#
_cell.length_a   1.000
_cell.length_b   1.000
_cell.length_c   1.000
_cell.angle_alpha   90.00
_cell.angle_beta   90.00
_cell.angle_gamma   90.00
#
_symmetry.space_group_name_H-M   'P 1'
#
loop_
_entity.id
_entity.type
_entity.pdbx_description
1 polymer ?
#
loop_
_entity_poly.entity_id
_entity_poly.type
_entity_poly.pdbx_seq_one_letter_code
_entity_poly.pdbx_strand_id
1 'polypeptide(L)'
;MAGEFHVPLASLSGLADQLAALARRAAGTRDQAMVAEVRPDEWGLLGYACGLPMSYHALADAIHRELDLSVSFLDGAAQRLAVTVDSYRRADQASVGRTDILERRIGGSAQ
;
A
#
# COMPACT_ATOMS: atom_id res chain seq x y z
N MET A 1 -17.11 -24.16 7.38
CA MET A 1 -17.86 -23.50 6.29
C MET A 1 -17.19 -22.17 6.02
N ALA A 2 -16.25 -22.12 5.07
CA ALA A 2 -15.70 -20.86 4.60
C ALA A 2 -16.69 -20.33 3.55
N GLY A 3 -17.43 -19.28 3.88
CA GLY A 3 -18.25 -18.60 2.88
C GLY A 3 -17.32 -18.06 1.79
N GLU A 4 -17.55 -18.45 0.55
CA GLU A 4 -16.91 -17.84 -0.60
C GLU A 4 -17.37 -16.37 -0.67
N PHE A 5 -16.61 -15.48 -0.04
CA PHE A 5 -16.74 -14.05 -0.28
C PHE A 5 -16.25 -13.78 -1.70
N HIS A 6 -17.20 -13.78 -2.64
CA HIS A 6 -16.91 -13.42 -4.01
C HIS A 6 -16.81 -11.90 -4.11
N VAL A 7 -15.64 -11.36 -3.78
CA VAL A 7 -15.34 -9.95 -4.00
C VAL A 7 -15.09 -9.76 -5.51
N PRO A 8 -15.85 -8.89 -6.20
CA PRO A 8 -15.63 -8.65 -7.62
C PRO A 8 -14.21 -8.17 -7.90
N LEU A 9 -13.60 -8.64 -8.98
CA LEU A 9 -12.25 -8.22 -9.38
C LEU A 9 -12.13 -6.70 -9.48
N ALA A 10 -13.16 -6.02 -10.00
CA ALA A 10 -13.21 -4.56 -10.07
C ALA A 10 -13.11 -3.89 -8.69
N SER A 11 -13.75 -4.46 -7.67
CA SER A 11 -13.66 -3.97 -6.29
C SER A 11 -12.27 -4.18 -5.69
N LEU A 12 -11.65 -5.34 -5.96
CA LEU A 12 -10.27 -5.62 -5.53
C LEU A 12 -9.25 -4.69 -6.20
N SER A 13 -9.40 -4.42 -7.50
CA SER A 13 -8.58 -3.46 -8.23
C SER A 13 -8.73 -2.05 -7.66
N GLY A 14 -9.97 -1.62 -7.39
CA GLY A 14 -10.21 -0.31 -6.77
C GLY A 14 -9.58 -0.18 -5.38
N LEU A 15 -9.61 -1.24 -4.57
CA LEU A 15 -8.93 -1.25 -3.27
C LEU A 15 -7.40 -1.22 -3.43
N ALA A 16 -6.84 -1.93 -4.41
CA ALA A 16 -5.41 -1.89 -4.72
C ALA A 16 -4.95 -0.47 -5.07
N ASP A 17 -5.72 0.23 -5.92
CA ASP A 17 -5.42 1.60 -6.32
C ASP A 17 -5.50 2.58 -5.14
N GLN A 18 -6.52 2.44 -4.29
CA GLN A 18 -6.68 3.26 -3.09
C GLN A 18 -5.52 3.05 -2.11
N LEU A 19 -5.13 1.79 -1.88
CA LEU A 19 -4.04 1.47 -0.96
C LEU A 19 -2.69 1.97 -1.49
N ALA A 20 -2.44 1.84 -2.80
CA ALA A 20 -1.25 2.40 -3.44
C ALA A 20 -1.22 3.93 -3.35
N ALA A 21 -2.37 4.60 -3.49
CA ALA A 21 -2.47 6.05 -3.30
C ALA A 21 -2.21 6.44 -1.84
N LEU A 22 -2.68 5.66 -0.87
CA LEU A 22 -2.41 5.86 0.54
C LEU A 22 -0.93 5.69 0.87
N ALA A 23 -0.28 4.64 0.34
CA ALA A 23 1.15 4.41 0.50
C ALA A 23 1.99 5.60 -0.01
N ARG A 24 1.65 6.13 -1.20
CA ARG A 24 2.31 7.34 -1.74
C ARG A 24 2.11 8.57 -0.87
N ARG A 25 0.90 8.77 -0.34
CA ARG A 25 0.61 9.89 0.58
C ARG A 25 1.40 9.75 1.88
N ALA A 26 1.45 8.55 2.46
CA ALA A 26 2.22 8.27 3.66
C ALA A 26 3.71 8.54 3.45
N ALA A 27 4.28 8.11 2.32
CA ALA A 27 5.67 8.42 1.96
C ALA A 27 5.91 9.93 1.86
N GLY A 28 4.99 10.67 1.21
CA GLY A 28 5.07 12.13 1.15
C GLY A 28 5.00 12.80 2.52
N THR A 29 4.13 12.34 3.42
CA THR A 29 4.06 12.84 4.81
C THR A 29 5.34 12.55 5.59
N ARG A 30 5.92 11.35 5.41
CA ARG A 30 7.20 10.97 6.01
C ARG A 30 8.33 11.89 5.56
N ASP A 31 8.41 12.18 4.26
CA ASP A 31 9.44 13.07 3.73
C ASP A 31 9.24 14.52 4.19
N GLN A 32 7.99 14.98 4.32
CA GLN A 32 7.68 16.29 4.89
C GLN A 32 8.08 16.40 6.36
N ALA A 33 7.87 15.34 7.16
CA ALA A 33 8.28 15.31 8.56
C ALA A 33 9.81 15.43 8.70
N MET A 34 10.56 14.69 7.88
CA MET A 34 12.03 14.76 7.85
C MET A 34 12.58 16.15 7.49
N VAL A 35 11.86 16.88 6.63
CA VAL A 35 12.25 18.26 6.24
C VAL A 35 11.87 19.28 7.30
N ALA A 36 10.80 19.02 8.06
CA ALA A 36 10.29 19.91 9.10
C ALA A 36 11.05 19.83 10.44
N GLU A 37 12.17 19.13 10.47
CA GLU A 37 13.05 19.02 11.65
C GLU A 37 13.52 20.40 12.15
N VAL A 38 13.40 20.62 13.46
CA VAL A 38 13.85 21.86 14.10
C VAL A 38 15.37 21.86 14.16
N ARG A 39 15.98 22.93 13.66
CA ARG A 39 17.44 22.98 13.59
C ARG A 39 18.07 23.22 14.96
N PRO A 40 19.27 22.68 15.23
CA PRO A 40 19.94 22.85 16.51
C PRO A 40 20.15 24.31 16.93
N ASP A 41 20.26 25.25 15.98
CA ASP A 41 20.44 26.68 16.21
C ASP A 41 19.15 27.43 16.59
N GLU A 42 17.97 26.85 16.32
CA GLU A 42 16.66 27.48 16.58
C GLU A 42 16.24 27.40 18.06
N TRP A 43 16.88 26.54 18.86
CA TRP A 43 16.53 26.34 20.27
C TRP A 43 17.01 27.44 21.21
N GLY A 44 18.04 28.21 20.78
CA GLY A 44 18.69 29.21 21.62
C GLY A 44 19.33 28.65 22.90
N LEU A 45 20.01 29.53 23.64
CA LEU A 45 20.79 29.17 24.83
C LEU A 45 19.93 28.55 25.95
N LEU A 46 18.73 29.09 26.18
CA LEU A 46 17.81 28.59 27.20
C LEU A 46 17.27 27.19 26.83
N GLY A 47 16.98 26.94 25.54
CA GLY A 47 16.51 25.63 25.09
C GLY A 47 17.55 24.53 25.27
N TYR A 48 18.83 24.83 24.99
CA TYR A 48 19.94 23.91 25.29
C TYR A 48 20.09 23.65 26.79
N ALA A 49 20.04 24.69 27.61
CA ALA A 49 20.15 24.54 29.07
C ALA A 49 19.04 23.67 29.65
N CYS A 50 17.85 23.67 29.03
CA CYS A 50 16.71 22.83 29.40
C CYS A 50 16.73 21.43 28.74
N GLY A 51 17.75 21.09 27.93
CA GLY A 51 17.84 19.79 27.26
C GLY A 51 16.76 19.54 26.19
N LEU A 52 16.16 20.61 25.64
CA LEU A 52 15.11 20.50 24.63
C LEU A 52 15.57 19.81 23.34
N PRO A 53 16.78 20.06 22.81
CA PRO A 53 17.23 19.37 21.60
C PRO A 53 17.28 17.84 21.76
N MET A 54 17.76 17.34 22.90
CA MET A 54 17.83 15.89 23.17
C MET A 54 16.43 15.27 23.26
N SER A 55 15.53 15.93 23.99
CA SER A 55 14.14 15.45 24.14
C SER A 55 13.39 15.48 22.80
N TYR A 56 13.61 16.53 22.01
CA TYR A 56 13.06 16.65 20.67
C TYR A 56 13.58 15.56 19.75
N HIS A 57 14.90 15.34 19.66
CA HIS A 57 15.46 14.30 18.81
C HIS A 57 14.98 12.90 19.19
N ALA A 58 14.86 12.60 20.49
CA ALA A 58 14.31 11.32 20.93
C ALA A 58 12.85 11.12 20.47
N LEU A 59 12.03 12.18 20.51
CA LEU A 59 10.65 12.14 20.03
C LEU A 59 10.58 12.08 18.50
N ALA A 60 11.39 12.89 17.82
CA ALA A 60 11.50 12.91 16.36
C ALA A 60 11.92 11.55 15.82
N ASP A 61 12.94 10.92 16.40
CA ASP A 61 13.39 9.57 16.03
C ASP A 61 12.29 8.53 16.19
N ALA A 62 11.50 8.61 17.27
CA ALA A 62 10.37 7.71 17.49
C ALA A 62 9.27 7.92 16.44
N ILE A 63 8.93 9.18 16.12
CA ILE A 63 7.95 9.52 15.09
C ILE A 63 8.41 9.05 13.72
N HIS A 64 9.67 9.33 13.35
CA HIS A 64 10.26 8.92 12.09
C HIS A 64 10.26 7.40 11.92
N ARG A 65 10.60 6.66 12.97
CA ARG A 65 10.53 5.20 12.95
C ARG A 65 9.11 4.70 12.69
N GLU A 66 8.12 5.29 13.35
CA GLU A 66 6.72 4.87 13.17
C GLU A 66 6.19 5.22 11.76
N LEU A 67 6.62 6.36 11.22
CA LEU A 67 6.32 6.74 9.83
C LEU A 67 6.95 5.76 8.83
N ASP A 68 8.22 5.38 9.02
CA ASP A 68 8.90 4.40 8.18
C ASP A 68 8.19 3.02 8.23
N LEU A 69 7.79 2.57 9.43
CA LEU A 69 7.02 1.33 9.60
C LEU A 69 5.66 1.40 8.91
N SER A 70 4.96 2.52 9.04
CA SER A 70 3.65 2.75 8.41
C SER A 70 3.77 2.73 6.88
N VAL A 71 4.77 3.40 6.32
CA VAL A 71 5.03 3.41 4.87
C VAL A 71 5.37 2.00 4.37
N SER A 72 6.26 1.29 5.06
CA SER A 72 6.63 -0.09 4.71
C SER A 72 5.44 -1.05 4.75
N PHE A 73 4.58 -0.92 5.76
CA PHE A 73 3.36 -1.71 5.87
C PHE A 73 2.41 -1.45 4.70
N LEU A 74 2.14 -0.18 4.39
CA LEU A 74 1.21 0.21 3.32
C LEU A 74 1.72 -0.21 1.94
N ASP A 75 3.02 -0.04 1.66
CA ASP A 75 3.62 -0.47 0.40
C ASP A 75 3.58 -2.01 0.26
N GLY A 76 3.97 -2.73 1.32
CA GLY A 76 3.91 -4.20 1.35
C GLY A 76 2.49 -4.76 1.24
N ALA A 77 1.48 -4.05 1.76
CA ALA A 77 0.08 -4.41 1.58
C ALA A 77 -0.40 -4.09 0.16
N ALA A 78 0.05 -2.99 -0.45
CA ALA A 78 -0.32 -2.60 -1.82
C ALA A 78 0.22 -3.62 -2.83
N GLN A 79 1.48 -4.01 -2.68
CA GLN A 79 2.13 -5.02 -3.51
C GLN A 79 1.42 -6.37 -3.42
N ARG A 80 1.08 -6.83 -2.20
CA ARG A 80 0.36 -8.10 -2.01
C ARG A 80 -1.03 -8.08 -2.64
N LEU A 81 -1.75 -6.97 -2.52
CA LEU A 81 -3.06 -6.83 -3.13
C LEU A 81 -2.97 -6.76 -4.66
N ALA A 82 -1.98 -6.06 -5.22
CA ALA A 82 -1.72 -6.03 -6.65
C ALA A 82 -1.41 -7.43 -7.23
N VAL A 83 -0.54 -8.21 -6.56
CA VAL A 83 -0.25 -9.60 -6.94
C VAL A 83 -1.50 -10.48 -6.90
N THR A 84 -2.36 -10.26 -5.91
CA THR A 84 -3.64 -10.97 -5.79
C THR A 84 -4.57 -10.63 -6.95
N VAL A 85 -4.77 -9.34 -7.25
CA VAL A 85 -5.58 -8.85 -8.38
C VAL A 85 -5.06 -9.43 -9.70
N ASP A 86 -3.75 -9.44 -9.92
CA ASP A 86 -3.15 -10.02 -11.13
C ASP A 86 -3.37 -11.53 -11.23
N SER A 87 -3.31 -12.24 -10.10
CA SER A 87 -3.57 -13.68 -10.05
C SER A 87 -5.03 -13.99 -10.42
N TYR A 88 -5.99 -13.23 -9.89
CA TYR A 88 -7.39 -13.34 -10.26
C TYR A 88 -7.63 -13.01 -11.73
N ARG A 89 -7.02 -11.95 -12.25
CA ARG A 89 -7.15 -11.56 -13.66
C ARG A 89 -6.65 -12.66 -14.61
N ARG A 90 -5.52 -13.30 -14.28
CA ARG A 90 -5.00 -14.44 -15.07
C ARG A 90 -5.92 -15.66 -15.01
N ALA A 91 -6.49 -15.95 -13.83
CA ALA A 91 -7.43 -17.04 -13.66
C ALA A 91 -8.72 -16.82 -14.48
N ASP A 92 -9.25 -15.59 -14.46
CA ASP A 92 -10.43 -15.20 -15.23
C ASP A 92 -10.20 -15.32 -16.73
N GLN A 93 -9.08 -14.79 -17.24
CA GLN A 93 -8.67 -14.93 -18.64
C GLN A 93 -8.51 -16.40 -19.08
N ALA A 94 -7.93 -17.24 -18.21
CA ALA A 94 -7.79 -18.67 -18.49
C ALA A 94 -9.14 -19.40 -18.50
N SER A 95 -10.09 -18.97 -17.66
CA SER A 95 -11.45 -19.49 -17.65
C SER A 95 -12.21 -19.13 -18.93
N VAL A 96 -12.17 -17.85 -19.33
CA VAL A 96 -12.79 -17.37 -20.58
C VAL A 96 -12.21 -18.09 -21.80
N GLY A 97 -10.89 -18.23 -21.88
CA GLY A 97 -10.26 -18.97 -22.98
C GLY A 97 -10.68 -20.43 -23.04
N ARG A 98 -10.94 -21.07 -21.89
CA ARG A 98 -11.43 -22.45 -21.83
C ARG A 98 -12.90 -22.56 -22.22
N THR A 99 -13.76 -21.64 -21.80
CA THR A 99 -15.16 -21.61 -22.22
C THR A 99 -15.30 -21.35 -23.73
N ASP A 100 -14.53 -20.43 -24.30
CA ASP A 100 -14.52 -20.15 -25.74
C ASP A 100 -14.12 -21.39 -26.56
N ILE A 101 -13.12 -22.15 -26.08
CA ILE A 101 -12.68 -23.40 -26.72
C ILE A 101 -13.78 -24.47 -26.65
N LEU A 102 -14.48 -24.59 -25.52
CA LEU A 102 -15.58 -25.54 -25.35
C LEU A 102 -16.78 -25.17 -26.23
N GLU A 103 -17.16 -23.89 -26.28
CA GLU A 103 -18.25 -23.40 -27.15
C GLU A 103 -17.95 -23.64 -28.62
N ARG A 104 -16.71 -23.42 -29.09
CA ARG A 104 -16.31 -23.77 -30.46
C ARG A 104 -16.40 -25.27 -30.75
N ARG A 105 -16.03 -26.12 -29.79
CA ARG A 105 -16.11 -27.58 -29.96
C ARG A 105 -17.55 -28.08 -29.97
N ILE A 106 -18.41 -27.55 -29.09
CA ILE A 106 -19.80 -27.98 -28.97
C ILE A 106 -20.65 -27.39 -30.10
N GLY A 107 -20.51 -26.09 -30.40
CA GLY A 107 -21.22 -25.40 -31.47
C GLY A 107 -20.74 -25.77 -32.88
N GLY A 108 -19.49 -26.22 -33.05
CA GLY A 108 -18.96 -26.74 -34.31
C GLY A 108 -19.35 -28.19 -34.61
N SER A 109 -19.98 -28.90 -33.68
CA SER A 109 -20.42 -30.30 -33.84
C SER A 109 -21.86 -30.43 -34.34
N ALA A 110 -22.53 -29.32 -34.67
CA ALA A 110 -23.93 -29.27 -35.10
C ALA A 110 -24.13 -29.03 -36.62
N GLN A 111 -23.09 -29.25 -37.44
CA GLN A 111 -23.18 -29.20 -38.90
C GLN A 111 -23.07 -30.58 -39.54
#